data_AF-A0AAW4DP32-F1
#
_entry.id   AF-A0AAW4DP32-F1
#
_cell.length_a   1.000
_cell.length_b   1.000
_cell.length_c   1.000
_cell.angle_alpha   90.00
_cell.angle_beta   90.00
_cell.angle_gamma   90.00
#
_symmetry.space_group_name_H-M   'P 1'
#
loop_
_entity.id
_entity.type
_entity.pdbx_description
1 polymer ?
#
loop_
_entity_poly.entity_id
_entity_poly.type
_entity_poly.pdbx_seq_one_letter_code
_entity_poly.pdbx_strand_id
1 'polypeptide(L)'
;MFKNKFIKLLTAATFAVVGISSINTMSHVSTVQASTFHYLRRDHKLVTLGFGQKLPLRLYRNGRHVYYNDDPTDDGNFTDEAIGSAFLLKTHGWKYINGQKYYKIYNYFDDASAYINAKYFTKKYNDLSYEQVYTVTKAFSPRNGDMQASKTNLMLHPGAAIEVDMYSKDNDIVSIGSPIDDNKHGLTGFVEDGSYHSSAWLKITQSQFRNNCRKASPNTKFVFDDDGDYETNASLARGGIYHKGHFYKVYTR
;
A
#
# COMPACT_ATOMS: atom_id res chain seq x y z
N MET A 1 40.33 9.70 47.82
CA MET A 1 41.07 10.44 46.76
C MET A 1 40.16 11.50 46.17
N PHE A 2 40.62 12.76 46.04
CA PHE A 2 40.10 13.86 45.17
C PHE A 2 38.57 14.15 45.20
N LYS A 3 38.01 15.28 45.70
CA LYS A 3 38.25 16.73 45.44
C LYS A 3 38.41 17.02 43.93
N ASN A 4 37.71 17.93 43.25
CA ASN A 4 36.83 19.07 43.62
C ASN A 4 35.86 19.31 42.40
N LYS A 5 35.06 20.38 42.18
CA LYS A 5 34.93 21.75 42.72
C LYS A 5 33.50 22.30 42.47
N PHE A 6 33.24 23.51 42.97
CA PHE A 6 32.09 24.41 42.71
C PHE A 6 32.09 25.00 41.28
N ILE A 7 30.99 25.56 40.73
CA ILE A 7 30.51 26.96 40.97
C ILE A 7 28.98 27.11 40.77
N LYS A 8 28.36 27.93 41.62
CA LYS A 8 26.96 28.40 41.51
C LYS A 8 26.83 29.43 40.39
N LEU A 9 25.66 29.49 39.74
CA LEU A 9 25.02 30.80 39.53
C LEU A 9 23.51 30.71 39.72
N LEU A 10 23.01 31.53 40.63
CA LEU A 10 21.60 31.72 40.92
C LEU A 10 21.20 33.06 40.32
N THR A 11 20.15 33.11 39.49
CA THR A 11 19.51 34.39 39.16
C THR A 11 18.02 34.14 38.94
N ALA A 12 17.21 34.61 39.89
CA ALA A 12 15.76 34.60 39.82
C ALA A 12 15.26 36.04 39.68
N ALA A 13 14.52 36.32 38.61
CA ALA A 13 13.79 37.55 38.30
C ALA A 13 13.18 37.37 36.88
N THR A 14 11.94 37.72 36.53
CA THR A 14 10.75 38.11 37.31
C THR A 14 9.55 37.75 36.42
N PHE A 15 8.42 37.28 36.98
CA PHE A 15 7.21 37.06 36.17
C PHE A 15 6.58 38.38 35.76
N ALA A 16 6.82 38.81 34.52
CA ALA A 16 6.10 39.91 33.90
C ALA A 16 4.76 39.41 33.36
N VAL A 17 3.67 39.77 34.03
CA VAL A 17 2.31 39.64 33.49
C VAL A 17 2.20 40.57 32.28
N VAL A 18 1.85 40.02 31.12
CA VAL A 18 1.40 40.81 29.96
C VAL A 18 0.03 40.29 29.55
N GLY A 19 -0.91 41.21 29.37
CA GLY A 19 -2.34 40.92 29.36
C GLY A 19 -2.83 40.13 28.15
N ILE A 20 -3.90 39.38 28.38
CA ILE A 20 -4.78 38.88 27.33
C ILE A 20 -5.30 40.09 26.54
N SER A 21 -4.97 40.14 25.25
CA SER A 21 -5.66 40.97 24.26
C SER A 21 -5.96 40.12 23.03
N SER A 22 -7.08 40.41 22.40
CA SER A 22 -7.88 39.42 21.69
C SER A 22 -7.70 39.45 20.16
N ILE A 23 -7.46 38.27 19.59
CA ILE A 23 -7.76 37.79 18.23
C ILE A 23 -7.35 38.60 16.98
N ASN A 24 -6.67 37.87 16.08
CA ASN A 24 -6.73 37.92 14.62
C ASN A 24 -6.23 39.17 13.86
N THR A 25 -5.10 38.97 13.18
CA THR A 25 -5.00 39.33 11.76
C THR A 25 -4.23 38.25 11.01
N MET A 26 -4.79 37.73 9.92
CA MET A 26 -4.19 36.65 9.13
C MET A 26 -2.96 37.14 8.35
N SER A 27 -1.78 36.56 8.60
CA SER A 27 -0.64 36.67 7.68
C SER A 27 0.35 35.49 7.79
N HIS A 28 -0.15 34.27 8.01
CA HIS A 28 0.65 33.07 7.75
C HIS A 28 0.66 32.73 6.26
N VAL A 29 1.34 33.59 5.47
CA VAL A 29 1.91 33.13 4.21
C VAL A 29 2.91 32.03 4.58
N SER A 30 2.49 30.79 4.43
CA SER A 30 3.36 29.62 4.64
C SER A 30 4.41 29.60 3.54
N THR A 31 5.48 30.38 3.73
CA THR A 31 6.68 30.33 2.89
C THR A 31 7.28 28.94 3.06
N VAL A 32 6.90 28.04 2.15
CA VAL A 32 7.44 26.69 2.06
C VAL A 32 8.95 26.83 1.96
N GLN A 33 9.66 26.40 3.01
CA GLN A 33 11.12 26.43 3.03
C GLN A 33 11.61 25.40 2.00
N ALA A 34 11.84 25.88 0.79
CA ALA A 34 12.11 25.06 -0.38
C ALA A 34 13.52 24.46 -0.26
N SER A 35 13.60 23.25 0.30
CA SER A 35 14.86 22.51 0.34
C SER A 35 15.29 22.07 -1.07
N THR A 36 16.61 21.92 -1.23
CA THR A 36 17.25 21.44 -2.45
C THR A 36 16.68 20.08 -2.88
N PHE A 37 16.60 19.84 -4.19
CA PHE A 37 16.26 18.54 -4.73
C PHE A 37 17.49 17.61 -4.74
N HIS A 38 17.34 16.41 -4.21
CA HIS A 38 18.39 15.41 -4.08
C HIS A 38 18.10 14.20 -4.97
N TYR A 39 18.94 13.98 -5.97
CA TYR A 39 18.84 12.79 -6.83
C TYR A 39 19.20 11.51 -6.06
N LEU A 40 18.49 10.41 -6.35
CA LEU A 40 18.84 9.08 -5.81
C LEU A 40 20.06 8.46 -6.50
N ARG A 41 20.32 8.86 -7.75
CA ARG A 41 21.44 8.36 -8.56
C ARG A 41 22.19 9.51 -9.22
N ARG A 42 23.51 9.41 -9.29
CA ARG A 42 24.39 10.41 -9.96
C ARG A 42 24.20 10.46 -11.48
N ASP A 43 23.72 9.38 -12.09
CA ASP A 43 23.40 9.31 -13.53
C ASP A 43 21.97 9.80 -13.85
N HIS A 44 21.28 10.39 -12.87
CA HIS A 44 19.92 10.94 -12.95
C HIS A 44 18.85 9.99 -13.49
N LYS A 45 19.11 8.67 -13.57
CA LYS A 45 18.11 7.69 -14.02
C LYS A 45 17.00 7.49 -13.00
N LEU A 46 15.82 7.11 -13.50
CA LEU A 46 14.70 6.73 -12.67
C LEU A 46 15.03 5.54 -11.76
N VAL A 47 14.46 5.58 -10.55
CA VAL A 47 14.37 4.48 -9.60
C VAL A 47 12.89 4.14 -9.46
N THR A 48 12.54 2.88 -9.72
CA THR A 48 11.21 2.35 -9.39
C THR A 48 11.07 2.28 -7.87
N LEU A 49 10.04 2.93 -7.33
CA LEU A 49 9.66 2.80 -5.93
C LEU A 49 8.83 1.53 -5.73
N GLY A 50 7.82 1.33 -6.59
CA GLY A 50 6.88 0.22 -6.52
C GLY A 50 5.51 0.60 -7.06
N PHE A 51 4.49 -0.18 -6.71
CA PHE A 51 3.09 0.22 -6.84
C PHE A 51 2.67 1.00 -5.59
N GLY A 52 1.75 1.96 -5.73
CA GLY A 52 1.20 2.68 -4.60
C GLY A 52 -0.28 2.90 -4.79
N GLN A 53 -1.10 2.30 -3.92
CA GLN A 53 -2.56 2.35 -3.98
C GLN A 53 -3.06 3.47 -3.06
N LYS A 54 -3.83 4.42 -3.60
CA LYS A 54 -4.44 5.54 -2.84
C LYS A 54 -3.45 6.32 -1.94
N LEU A 55 -2.16 6.40 -2.30
CA LEU A 55 -1.15 7.16 -1.56
C LEU A 55 -1.39 8.67 -1.77
N PRO A 56 -1.33 9.53 -0.73
CA PRO A 56 -1.61 10.95 -0.89
C PRO A 56 -0.54 11.63 -1.74
N LEU A 57 -1.00 12.30 -2.77
CA LEU A 57 -0.23 13.17 -3.64
C LEU A 57 -0.25 14.60 -3.07
N ARG A 58 0.92 15.22 -3.02
CA ARG A 58 1.06 16.64 -2.69
C ARG A 58 1.39 17.39 -3.96
N LEU A 59 0.39 18.03 -4.56
CA LEU A 59 0.49 18.64 -5.89
C LEU A 59 1.07 20.05 -5.84
N TYR A 60 1.90 20.38 -6.83
CA TYR A 60 2.50 21.70 -6.97
C TYR A 60 2.43 22.22 -8.41
N ARG A 61 1.68 23.29 -8.64
CA ARG A 61 1.67 24.09 -9.88
C ARG A 61 2.47 25.38 -9.64
N ASN A 62 3.44 25.68 -10.52
CA ASN A 62 4.30 26.88 -10.42
C ASN A 62 4.89 27.14 -9.01
N GLY A 63 5.30 26.06 -8.32
CA GLY A 63 5.87 26.11 -6.96
C GLY A 63 4.87 26.32 -5.82
N ARG A 64 3.57 26.52 -6.10
CA ARG A 64 2.50 26.64 -5.10
C ARG A 64 1.80 25.31 -4.89
N HIS A 65 1.45 25.01 -3.64
CA HIS A 65 0.64 23.85 -3.31
C HIS A 65 -0.79 24.05 -3.82
N VAL A 66 -1.36 23.03 -4.46
CA VAL A 66 -2.73 23.02 -4.97
C VAL A 66 -3.39 21.69 -4.62
N TYR A 67 -4.72 21.65 -4.67
CA TYR A 67 -5.49 20.41 -4.66
C TYR A 67 -6.04 20.12 -6.06
N TYR A 68 -6.33 18.86 -6.35
CA TYR A 68 -7.04 18.51 -7.57
C TYR A 68 -8.45 19.12 -7.54
N ASN A 69 -8.90 19.69 -8.66
CA ASN A 69 -10.14 20.49 -8.76
C ASN A 69 -10.32 21.60 -7.69
N ASP A 70 -9.23 22.06 -7.06
CA ASP A 70 -9.20 22.94 -5.89
C ASP A 70 -9.98 22.41 -4.65
N ASP A 71 -10.31 21.12 -4.63
CA ASP A 71 -10.99 20.43 -3.53
C ASP A 71 -10.01 19.50 -2.76
N PRO A 72 -9.80 19.71 -1.44
CA PRO A 72 -8.90 18.88 -0.63
C PRO A 72 -9.39 17.45 -0.37
N THR A 73 -10.63 17.12 -0.73
CA THR A 73 -11.25 15.80 -0.58
C THR A 73 -11.30 14.99 -1.88
N ASP A 74 -10.99 15.60 -3.02
CA ASP A 74 -11.04 14.97 -4.35
C ASP A 74 -10.04 13.79 -4.45
N ASP A 75 -10.50 12.66 -5.03
CA ASP A 75 -9.72 11.44 -5.25
C ASP A 75 -8.46 11.66 -6.10
N GLY A 76 -8.43 12.67 -6.97
CA GLY A 76 -7.25 13.08 -7.75
C GLY A 76 -6.08 13.60 -6.90
N ASN A 77 -6.29 13.80 -5.58
CA ASN A 77 -5.21 14.04 -4.62
C ASN A 77 -4.52 12.75 -4.14
N PHE A 78 -4.82 11.60 -4.74
CA PHE A 78 -4.33 10.28 -4.36
C PHE A 78 -3.77 9.54 -5.58
N THR A 79 -2.88 8.58 -5.39
CA THR A 79 -2.49 7.69 -6.50
C THR A 79 -3.62 6.76 -6.88
N ASP A 80 -3.61 6.33 -8.14
CA ASP A 80 -4.56 5.38 -8.71
C ASP A 80 -4.67 4.11 -7.86
N GLU A 81 -5.85 3.50 -7.92
CA GLU A 81 -6.12 2.23 -7.24
C GLU A 81 -5.66 1.03 -8.07
N ALA A 82 -5.47 1.23 -9.39
CA ALA A 82 -5.05 0.21 -10.33
C ALA A 82 -3.57 -0.20 -10.13
N ILE A 83 -3.33 -1.50 -10.19
CA ILE A 83 -2.00 -2.12 -10.22
C ILE A 83 -1.68 -2.50 -11.67
N GLY A 84 -0.41 -2.39 -12.07
CA GLY A 84 0.04 -2.73 -13.43
C GLY A 84 1.17 -1.81 -13.92
N SER A 85 1.96 -2.26 -14.90
CA SER A 85 3.23 -1.59 -15.29
C SER A 85 3.14 -0.10 -15.65
N ALA A 86 1.99 0.38 -16.13
CA ALA A 86 1.72 1.80 -16.38
C ALA A 86 1.71 2.64 -15.07
N PHE A 87 1.21 2.06 -13.98
CA PHE A 87 1.01 2.68 -12.67
C PHE A 87 2.24 2.54 -11.74
N LEU A 88 3.38 2.06 -12.26
CA LEU A 88 4.62 1.95 -11.48
C LEU A 88 5.18 3.33 -11.09
N LEU A 89 5.11 3.64 -9.80
CA LEU A 89 5.65 4.87 -9.24
C LEU A 89 7.18 4.88 -9.38
N LYS A 90 7.69 5.84 -10.15
CA LYS A 90 9.12 6.04 -10.42
C LYS A 90 9.54 7.44 -9.98
N THR A 91 10.78 7.57 -9.54
CA THR A 91 11.34 8.85 -9.10
C THR A 91 12.80 9.04 -9.52
N HIS A 92 13.20 10.28 -9.72
CA HIS A 92 14.61 10.67 -9.85
C HIS A 92 15.26 10.99 -8.49
N GLY A 93 14.47 11.31 -7.46
CA GLY A 93 14.96 12.01 -6.29
C GLY A 93 13.89 12.49 -5.32
N TRP A 94 14.35 13.13 -4.26
CA TRP A 94 13.53 13.58 -3.14
C TRP A 94 13.89 15.00 -2.72
N LYS A 95 13.00 15.64 -1.95
CA LYS A 95 13.31 16.87 -1.21
C LYS A 95 12.58 16.86 0.14
N TYR A 96 12.97 17.73 1.06
CA TYR A 96 12.18 18.02 2.24
C TYR A 96 11.11 19.07 1.93
N ILE A 97 9.88 18.84 2.42
CA ILE A 97 8.78 19.80 2.43
C ILE A 97 8.27 19.83 3.86
N ASN A 98 8.30 21.00 4.50
CA ASN A 98 7.91 21.21 5.90
C ASN A 98 8.55 20.16 6.86
N GLY A 99 9.87 19.96 6.74
CA GLY A 99 10.65 19.03 7.57
C GLY A 99 10.48 17.54 7.25
N GLN A 100 9.56 17.15 6.36
CA GLN A 100 9.31 15.76 5.97
C GLN A 100 9.89 15.46 4.59
N LYS A 101 10.45 14.26 4.38
CA LYS A 101 11.01 13.83 3.10
C LYS A 101 9.90 13.40 2.13
N TYR A 102 9.93 13.88 0.89
CA TYR A 102 9.01 13.49 -0.19
C TYR A 102 9.78 13.07 -1.44
N TYR A 103 9.37 11.99 -2.10
CA TYR A 103 9.82 11.64 -3.45
C TYR A 103 9.02 12.43 -4.49
N LYS A 104 9.68 12.95 -5.54
CA LYS A 104 8.98 13.51 -6.71
C LYS A 104 8.58 12.37 -7.63
N ILE A 105 7.30 12.21 -7.92
CA ILE A 105 6.84 11.17 -8.84
C ILE A 105 7.03 11.67 -10.27
N TYR A 106 7.59 10.83 -11.13
CA TYR A 106 7.91 11.17 -12.51
C TYR A 106 6.67 11.06 -13.39
N ASN A 107 6.40 12.10 -14.20
CA ASN A 107 5.30 12.19 -15.17
C ASN A 107 3.95 11.68 -14.66
N TYR A 108 3.56 12.07 -13.45
CA TYR A 108 2.26 11.69 -12.88
C TYR A 108 1.12 12.64 -13.27
N PHE A 109 1.43 13.93 -13.46
CA PHE A 109 0.54 14.92 -14.05
C PHE A 109 1.33 15.73 -15.08
N ASP A 110 0.68 16.13 -16.16
CA ASP A 110 1.31 16.91 -17.23
C ASP A 110 1.51 18.38 -16.84
N ASP A 111 0.66 18.93 -15.98
CA ASP A 111 0.63 20.34 -15.60
C ASP A 111 1.12 20.62 -14.16
N ALA A 112 1.37 19.57 -13.36
CA ALA A 112 1.69 19.68 -11.94
C ALA A 112 2.84 18.73 -11.52
N SER A 113 3.65 19.16 -10.56
CA SER A 113 4.62 18.28 -9.89
C SER A 113 3.95 17.51 -8.75
N ALA A 114 3.87 16.19 -8.88
CA ALA A 114 3.42 15.28 -7.84
C ALA A 114 4.55 14.89 -6.87
N TYR A 115 4.22 14.82 -5.57
CA TYR A 115 5.12 14.37 -4.50
C TYR A 115 4.41 13.44 -3.53
N ILE A 116 5.04 12.32 -3.15
CA ILE A 116 4.53 11.40 -2.11
C ILE A 116 5.50 11.38 -0.93
N ASN A 117 4.97 11.37 0.30
CA ASN A 117 5.78 11.34 1.51
C ASN A 117 6.58 10.03 1.59
N ALA A 118 7.88 10.12 1.86
CA ALA A 118 8.78 8.97 1.90
C ALA A 118 8.40 7.93 2.97
N LYS A 119 7.59 8.29 3.99
CA LYS A 119 7.10 7.37 5.01
C LYS A 119 6.32 6.19 4.42
N TYR A 120 5.53 6.41 3.37
CA TYR A 120 4.71 5.39 2.74
C TYR A 120 5.56 4.28 2.11
N PHE A 121 6.81 4.59 1.73
CA PHE A 121 7.70 3.63 1.10
C PHE A 121 8.49 2.75 2.10
N THR A 122 8.12 2.78 3.40
CA THR A 122 8.78 2.00 4.46
C THR A 122 8.04 0.69 4.75
N LYS A 123 8.71 -0.28 5.41
CA LYS A 123 8.09 -1.57 5.76
C LYS A 123 6.84 -1.46 6.65
N LYS A 124 6.64 -0.32 7.33
CA LYS A 124 5.51 -0.11 8.26
C LYS A 124 4.15 0.05 7.56
N TYR A 125 4.12 0.59 6.34
CA TYR A 125 2.89 0.92 5.60
C TYR A 125 2.77 -0.04 4.41
N ASN A 126 2.42 -1.29 4.73
CA ASN A 126 2.63 -2.41 3.82
C ASN A 126 1.71 -3.57 4.24
N ASP A 127 0.43 -3.40 3.96
CA ASP A 127 -0.63 -4.19 4.58
C ASP A 127 -0.69 -5.61 4.01
N LEU A 128 -0.14 -5.84 2.80
CA LEU A 128 0.07 -7.17 2.22
C LEU A 128 0.95 -8.12 3.07
N SER A 129 1.58 -7.62 4.13
CA SER A 129 2.27 -8.48 5.11
C SER A 129 1.32 -9.27 6.02
N TYR A 130 0.03 -8.98 5.97
CA TYR A 130 -1.04 -9.72 6.64
C TYR A 130 -1.71 -10.76 5.76
N GLU A 131 -1.44 -10.81 4.45
CA GLU A 131 -1.89 -11.90 3.59
C GLU A 131 -0.91 -13.09 3.61
N GLN A 132 -1.43 -14.30 3.34
CA GLN A 132 -0.63 -15.51 3.24
C GLN A 132 -1.18 -16.48 2.17
N VAL A 133 -0.28 -17.09 1.40
CA VAL A 133 -0.65 -18.13 0.43
C VAL A 133 -0.83 -19.48 1.14
N TYR A 134 -1.97 -20.10 0.90
CA TYR A 134 -2.32 -21.46 1.32
C TYR A 134 -2.54 -22.36 0.10
N THR A 135 -2.48 -23.67 0.30
CA THR A 135 -2.74 -24.69 -0.72
C THR A 135 -3.91 -25.56 -0.29
N VAL A 136 -4.86 -25.75 -1.19
CA VAL A 136 -6.02 -26.63 -1.01
C VAL A 136 -5.57 -28.09 -1.00
N THR A 137 -6.04 -28.88 -0.04
CA THR A 137 -5.68 -30.29 0.17
C THR A 137 -6.83 -31.25 -0.11
N LYS A 138 -8.08 -30.76 -0.11
CA LYS A 138 -9.30 -31.51 -0.41
C LYS A 138 -10.25 -30.60 -1.18
N ALA A 139 -11.02 -31.15 -2.12
CA ALA A 139 -11.98 -30.35 -2.88
C ALA A 139 -13.10 -29.79 -1.98
N PHE A 140 -13.50 -28.54 -2.19
CA PHE A 140 -14.68 -27.95 -1.54
C PHE A 140 -15.24 -26.74 -2.31
N SER A 141 -16.53 -26.46 -2.13
CA SER A 141 -17.18 -25.26 -2.65
C SER A 141 -17.06 -24.08 -1.69
N PRO A 142 -16.46 -22.95 -2.11
CA PRO A 142 -16.50 -21.67 -1.38
C PRO A 142 -17.83 -20.91 -1.59
N ARG A 143 -18.03 -19.84 -0.83
CA ARG A 143 -19.11 -18.84 -1.05
C ARG A 143 -18.53 -17.63 -1.78
N ASN A 144 -19.36 -16.90 -2.51
CA ASN A 144 -18.98 -15.61 -3.10
C ASN A 144 -18.65 -14.59 -1.98
N GLY A 145 -17.69 -13.69 -2.21
CA GLY A 145 -17.34 -12.59 -1.30
C GLY A 145 -18.43 -11.53 -1.21
N ASP A 146 -18.91 -11.04 -2.35
CA ASP A 146 -19.75 -9.81 -2.39
C ASP A 146 -21.25 -10.07 -2.48
N MET A 147 -21.68 -11.32 -2.60
CA MET A 147 -23.10 -11.69 -2.62
C MET A 147 -23.47 -12.61 -1.45
N GLN A 148 -24.64 -12.36 -0.86
CA GLN A 148 -25.13 -13.04 0.34
C GLN A 148 -25.15 -14.57 0.19
N ALA A 149 -24.20 -15.24 0.86
CA ALA A 149 -24.25 -16.61 1.40
C ALA A 149 -24.73 -17.77 0.51
N SER A 150 -25.03 -17.57 -0.76
CA SER A 150 -25.46 -18.60 -1.69
C SER A 150 -24.30 -19.56 -2.00
N LYS A 151 -24.63 -20.83 -2.18
CA LYS A 151 -23.68 -21.80 -2.73
C LYS A 151 -23.42 -21.39 -4.17
N THR A 152 -22.17 -21.11 -4.48
CA THR A 152 -21.72 -20.96 -5.86
C THR A 152 -21.60 -22.36 -6.50
N ASN A 153 -21.56 -22.42 -7.82
CA ASN A 153 -21.14 -23.59 -8.58
C ASN A 153 -19.61 -23.78 -8.57
N LEU A 154 -18.88 -23.00 -7.77
CA LEU A 154 -17.43 -23.10 -7.63
C LEU A 154 -17.01 -24.36 -6.88
N MET A 155 -15.89 -24.92 -7.31
CA MET A 155 -15.14 -25.94 -6.60
C MET A 155 -13.66 -25.58 -6.65
N LEU A 156 -13.05 -25.43 -5.48
CA LEU A 156 -11.60 -25.38 -5.33
C LEU A 156 -11.08 -26.81 -5.23
N HIS A 157 -10.07 -27.15 -6.03
CA HIS A 157 -9.53 -28.51 -6.15
C HIS A 157 -8.17 -28.66 -5.42
N PRO A 158 -7.79 -29.88 -5.01
CA PRO A 158 -6.49 -30.13 -4.39
C PRO A 158 -5.33 -29.63 -5.26
N GLY A 159 -4.40 -28.90 -4.66
CA GLY A 159 -3.27 -28.26 -5.34
C GLY A 159 -3.48 -26.79 -5.67
N ALA A 160 -4.73 -26.29 -5.69
CA ALA A 160 -5.02 -24.86 -5.89
C ALA A 160 -4.30 -24.01 -4.83
N ALA A 161 -3.69 -22.91 -5.28
CA ALA A 161 -3.18 -21.86 -4.41
C ALA A 161 -4.29 -20.85 -4.15
N ILE A 162 -4.46 -20.44 -2.89
CA ILE A 162 -5.38 -19.38 -2.48
C ILE A 162 -4.60 -18.37 -1.63
N GLU A 163 -4.94 -17.10 -1.76
CA GLU A 163 -4.56 -16.11 -0.77
C GLU A 163 -5.52 -16.14 0.42
N VAL A 164 -5.04 -15.80 1.60
CA VAL A 164 -5.83 -15.71 2.84
C VAL A 164 -5.51 -14.40 3.54
N ASP A 165 -6.52 -13.56 3.69
CA ASP A 165 -6.47 -12.40 4.59
C ASP A 165 -6.45 -12.90 6.05
N MET A 166 -5.35 -12.65 6.76
CA MET A 166 -5.22 -13.12 8.14
C MET A 166 -6.05 -12.31 9.15
N TYR A 167 -6.56 -11.11 8.81
CA TYR A 167 -7.49 -10.38 9.69
C TYR A 167 -8.85 -11.08 9.77
N SER A 168 -9.35 -11.61 8.64
CA SER A 168 -10.59 -12.39 8.63
C SER A 168 -10.54 -13.64 9.52
N LYS A 169 -9.35 -14.22 9.72
CA LYS A 169 -9.15 -15.51 10.40
C LYS A 169 -9.52 -15.51 11.89
N ASP A 170 -9.68 -14.36 12.53
CA ASP A 170 -10.15 -14.32 13.92
C ASP A 170 -11.70 -14.36 14.04
N ASN A 171 -12.42 -14.37 12.90
CA ASN A 171 -13.87 -14.51 12.80
C ASN A 171 -14.29 -15.90 12.28
N ASP A 172 -15.60 -16.22 12.31
CA ASP A 172 -16.17 -17.48 11.80
C ASP A 172 -15.98 -17.70 10.28
N ILE A 173 -15.70 -16.64 9.54
CA ILE A 173 -15.51 -16.60 8.09
C ILE A 173 -14.07 -16.19 7.78
N VAL A 174 -13.39 -16.98 6.96
CA VAL A 174 -12.10 -16.63 6.36
C VAL A 174 -12.37 -16.06 4.97
N SER A 175 -11.83 -14.86 4.70
CA SER A 175 -11.78 -14.24 3.38
C SER A 175 -10.56 -14.76 2.63
N ILE A 176 -10.75 -15.18 1.38
CA ILE A 176 -9.70 -15.75 0.54
C ILE A 176 -9.72 -15.13 -0.85
N GLY A 177 -8.56 -14.89 -1.43
CA GLY A 177 -8.43 -14.67 -2.87
C GLY A 177 -8.54 -16.02 -3.57
N SER A 178 -9.45 -16.16 -4.53
CA SER A 178 -9.48 -17.30 -5.44
C SER A 178 -8.25 -17.27 -6.34
N PRO A 179 -7.72 -18.41 -6.82
CA PRO A 179 -6.90 -18.37 -8.03
C PRO A 179 -7.75 -17.77 -9.18
N ILE A 180 -7.12 -17.41 -10.30
CA ILE A 180 -7.85 -17.09 -11.52
C ILE A 180 -8.84 -18.23 -11.88
N ASP A 181 -9.93 -17.88 -12.56
CA ASP A 181 -10.93 -18.85 -12.99
C ASP A 181 -10.44 -19.72 -14.14
N ASP A 182 -9.56 -20.66 -13.82
CA ASP A 182 -9.24 -21.76 -14.72
C ASP A 182 -9.02 -23.09 -13.98
N ASN A 183 -9.23 -24.16 -14.74
CA ASN A 183 -8.98 -25.53 -14.27
C ASN A 183 -7.48 -25.80 -13.99
N LYS A 184 -6.58 -24.94 -14.47
CA LYS A 184 -5.12 -25.10 -14.40
C LYS A 184 -4.58 -24.65 -13.04
N HIS A 185 -5.17 -23.63 -12.42
CA HIS A 185 -4.88 -23.17 -11.06
C HIS A 185 -5.85 -23.77 -10.03
N GLY A 186 -6.78 -24.62 -10.48
CA GLY A 186 -7.56 -25.53 -9.65
C GLY A 186 -8.89 -24.96 -9.17
N LEU A 187 -9.49 -24.07 -9.95
CA LEU A 187 -10.87 -23.61 -9.76
C LEU A 187 -11.72 -24.11 -10.93
N THR A 188 -12.94 -24.54 -10.65
CA THR A 188 -13.95 -24.82 -11.67
C THR A 188 -15.24 -24.09 -11.30
N GLY A 189 -15.88 -23.42 -12.25
CA GLY A 189 -17.31 -23.11 -12.17
C GLY A 189 -17.70 -21.65 -11.99
N PHE A 190 -16.89 -20.67 -12.38
CA PHE A 190 -17.46 -19.37 -12.78
C PHE A 190 -18.02 -19.50 -14.22
N VAL A 191 -18.60 -18.40 -14.71
CA VAL A 191 -19.05 -18.24 -16.10
C VAL A 191 -18.54 -16.87 -16.56
N GLU A 192 -17.64 -16.85 -17.53
CA GLU A 192 -17.18 -15.63 -18.19
C GLU A 192 -18.36 -14.91 -18.85
N ASP A 193 -18.50 -13.60 -18.59
CA ASP A 193 -19.44 -12.70 -19.26
C ASP A 193 -18.74 -11.70 -20.21
N GLY A 194 -17.43 -11.90 -20.45
CA GLY A 194 -16.55 -11.00 -21.19
C GLY A 194 -15.77 -10.00 -20.33
N SER A 195 -15.84 -10.13 -18.99
CA SER A 195 -14.98 -9.42 -18.04
C SER A 195 -13.53 -9.95 -18.01
N TYR A 196 -12.62 -9.17 -17.41
CA TYR A 196 -11.20 -9.53 -17.26
C TYR A 196 -11.03 -10.70 -16.29
N HIS A 197 -10.24 -11.70 -16.66
CA HIS A 197 -10.03 -12.89 -15.83
C HIS A 197 -9.03 -12.59 -14.70
N SER A 198 -9.54 -12.56 -13.47
CA SER A 198 -8.74 -12.34 -12.27
C SER A 198 -9.23 -13.18 -11.09
N SER A 199 -8.46 -13.19 -10.01
CA SER A 199 -8.92 -13.63 -8.69
C SER A 199 -10.16 -12.85 -8.26
N ALA A 200 -11.07 -13.52 -7.56
CA ALA A 200 -12.19 -12.90 -6.86
C ALA A 200 -12.07 -13.14 -5.35
N TRP A 201 -12.59 -12.22 -4.55
CA TRP A 201 -12.74 -12.45 -3.11
C TRP A 201 -13.85 -13.47 -2.86
N LEU A 202 -13.51 -14.53 -2.14
CA LEU A 202 -14.40 -15.62 -1.73
C LEU A 202 -14.41 -15.78 -0.21
N LYS A 203 -15.43 -16.45 0.30
CA LYS A 203 -15.64 -16.67 1.74
C LYS A 203 -15.77 -18.15 2.06
N ILE A 204 -15.01 -18.63 3.05
CA ILE A 204 -15.04 -20.00 3.55
C ILE A 204 -15.24 -20.03 5.06
N THR A 205 -15.82 -21.11 5.59
CA THR A 205 -15.87 -21.28 7.05
C THR A 205 -14.50 -21.65 7.62
N GLN A 206 -14.26 -21.27 8.87
CA GLN A 206 -13.13 -21.75 9.67
C GLN A 206 -12.93 -23.28 9.64
N SER A 207 -14.02 -24.05 9.59
CA SER A 207 -13.98 -25.51 9.49
C SER A 207 -13.46 -25.98 8.12
N GLN A 208 -13.96 -25.41 7.02
CA GLN A 208 -13.44 -25.71 5.68
C GLN A 208 -11.95 -25.36 5.56
N PHE A 209 -11.55 -24.19 6.07
CA PHE A 209 -10.15 -23.77 6.07
C PHE A 209 -9.24 -24.78 6.79
N ARG A 210 -9.55 -25.11 8.05
CA ARG A 210 -8.74 -26.04 8.86
C ARG A 210 -8.70 -27.46 8.30
N ASN A 211 -9.78 -27.94 7.68
CA ASN A 211 -9.91 -29.33 7.23
C ASN A 211 -9.38 -29.57 5.82
N ASN A 212 -9.35 -28.52 4.98
CA ASN A 212 -9.14 -28.62 3.53
C ASN A 212 -8.01 -27.71 3.00
N CYS A 213 -7.33 -26.92 3.84
CA CYS A 213 -6.22 -26.05 3.43
C CYS A 213 -4.98 -26.30 4.30
N ARG A 214 -3.78 -26.05 3.76
CA ARG A 214 -2.51 -26.02 4.50
C ARG A 214 -1.68 -24.83 4.06
N LYS A 215 -0.79 -24.31 4.92
CA LYS A 215 0.11 -23.21 4.54
C LYS A 215 0.98 -23.65 3.35
N ALA A 216 1.05 -22.81 2.32
CA ALA A 216 1.80 -23.13 1.11
C ALA A 216 3.31 -23.01 1.32
N SER A 217 4.11 -23.53 0.38
CA SER A 217 5.56 -23.33 0.42
C SER A 217 5.92 -21.85 0.24
N PRO A 218 7.13 -21.40 0.63
CA PRO A 218 7.55 -20.01 0.46
C PRO A 218 7.48 -19.48 -0.99
N ASN A 219 7.57 -20.39 -1.97
CA ASN A 219 7.63 -20.08 -3.41
C ASN A 219 6.41 -20.60 -4.19
N THR A 220 5.38 -21.12 -3.52
CA THR A 220 4.11 -21.46 -4.17
C THR A 220 3.49 -20.17 -4.70
N LYS A 221 3.15 -20.15 -5.99
CA LYS A 221 2.55 -19.00 -6.66
C LYS A 221 1.05 -19.00 -6.47
N PHE A 222 0.51 -17.90 -5.97
CA PHE A 222 -0.88 -17.51 -6.13
C PHE A 222 -0.94 -16.60 -7.35
N VAL A 223 -1.47 -17.07 -8.48
CA VAL A 223 -1.63 -16.28 -9.70
C VAL A 223 -3.02 -15.66 -9.66
N PHE A 224 -3.10 -14.35 -9.82
CA PHE A 224 -4.34 -13.59 -9.64
C PHE A 224 -4.84 -12.88 -10.90
N ASP A 225 -4.12 -12.94 -12.04
CA ASP A 225 -4.62 -12.48 -13.33
C ASP A 225 -4.00 -13.18 -14.56
N ASP A 226 -4.56 -12.91 -15.73
CA ASP A 226 -4.08 -13.36 -17.05
C ASP A 226 -2.75 -12.70 -17.49
N ASP A 227 -2.40 -11.54 -16.95
CA ASP A 227 -1.09 -10.88 -17.17
C ASP A 227 0.06 -11.70 -16.54
N GLY A 228 -0.30 -12.70 -15.72
CA GLY A 228 0.59 -13.66 -15.09
C GLY A 228 1.20 -13.14 -13.80
N ASP A 229 0.55 -12.16 -13.16
CA ASP A 229 0.98 -11.59 -11.91
C ASP A 229 0.68 -12.53 -10.75
N TYR A 230 1.61 -12.57 -9.78
CA TYR A 230 1.52 -13.53 -8.70
C TYR A 230 2.17 -13.10 -7.39
N GLU A 231 1.63 -13.65 -6.30
CA GLU A 231 2.23 -13.61 -4.98
C GLU A 231 2.80 -14.95 -4.56
N THR A 232 3.66 -14.88 -3.55
CA THR A 232 4.18 -16.03 -2.80
C THR A 232 4.27 -15.62 -1.34
N ASN A 233 4.28 -16.57 -0.40
CA ASN A 233 4.54 -16.27 1.01
C ASN A 233 5.85 -15.47 1.23
N ALA A 234 6.85 -15.61 0.35
CA ALA A 234 8.08 -14.82 0.39
C ALA A 234 7.92 -13.37 -0.14
N SER A 235 6.98 -13.11 -1.04
CA SER A 235 6.70 -11.76 -1.57
C SER A 235 5.80 -10.98 -0.61
N LEU A 236 4.75 -11.61 -0.07
CA LEU A 236 3.85 -11.07 0.96
C LEU A 236 4.61 -10.73 2.27
N ALA A 237 5.56 -11.57 2.70
CA ALA A 237 6.45 -11.24 3.83
C ALA A 237 7.36 -10.01 3.59
N ARG A 238 7.54 -9.62 2.32
CA ARG A 238 8.20 -8.39 1.87
C ARG A 238 7.20 -7.29 1.47
N GLY A 239 5.89 -7.59 1.58
CA GLY A 239 4.72 -6.98 0.96
C GLY A 239 4.97 -6.43 -0.43
N GLY A 240 4.65 -7.23 -1.42
CA GLY A 240 4.90 -6.97 -2.82
C GLY A 240 4.59 -8.19 -3.66
N ILE A 241 4.46 -7.95 -4.95
CA ILE A 241 3.98 -8.90 -5.95
C ILE A 241 5.07 -9.14 -6.99
N TYR A 242 4.91 -10.19 -7.79
CA TYR A 242 5.68 -10.35 -9.02
C TYR A 242 4.82 -9.94 -10.21
N HIS A 243 5.18 -8.84 -10.88
CA HIS A 243 4.60 -8.47 -12.17
C HIS A 243 5.54 -8.92 -13.29
N LYS A 244 5.05 -9.74 -14.22
CA LYS A 244 5.84 -10.30 -15.34
C LYS A 244 7.19 -10.91 -14.89
N GLY A 245 7.17 -11.62 -13.77
CA GLY A 245 8.33 -12.27 -13.15
C GLY A 245 9.29 -11.36 -12.37
N HIS A 246 9.09 -10.04 -12.36
CA HIS A 246 9.89 -9.09 -11.59
C HIS A 246 9.21 -8.72 -10.27
N PHE A 247 9.95 -8.78 -9.16
CA PHE A 247 9.41 -8.36 -7.85
C PHE A 247 9.25 -6.83 -7.78
N TYR A 248 8.04 -6.39 -7.47
CA TYR A 248 7.73 -5.00 -7.16
C TYR A 248 7.17 -4.91 -5.75
N LYS A 249 7.60 -3.87 -5.02
CA LYS A 249 7.03 -3.57 -3.72
C LYS A 249 5.68 -2.87 -3.91
N VAL A 250 4.67 -3.26 -3.15
CA VAL A 250 3.37 -2.57 -3.09
C VAL A 250 3.35 -1.73 -1.81
N TYR A 251 2.64 -0.61 -1.87
CA TYR A 251 2.46 0.31 -0.77
C TYR A 251 0.99 0.74 -0.69
N THR A 252 0.34 0.31 0.37
CA THR A 252 -1.04 0.62 0.75
C THR A 252 -1.04 1.77 1.78
N ARG A 253 -2.21 2.33 2.10
CA ARG A 253 -2.34 3.58 2.89
C ARG A 253 -3.02 3.41 4.25
#